data_AF-A0A349CYJ4-F1
#
_entry.id   AF-A0A349CYJ4-F1
#
_cell.length_a   1.000
_cell.length_b   1.000
_cell.length_c   1.000
_cell.angle_alpha   90.00
_cell.angle_beta   90.00
_cell.angle_gamma   90.00
#
_symmetry.space_group_name_H-M   'P 1'
#
loop_
_entity.id
_entity.type
_entity.pdbx_description
1 polymer ?
#
loop_
_entity_poly.entity_id
_entity_poly.type
_entity_poly.pdbx_seq_one_letter_code
_entity_poly.pdbx_strand_id
1 'polypeptide(L)' 'MTIVEEGVSSVYAAPGQRGALADYRARYGHYIGGEFVEPVKGQYFENISPVTGKPFCEVGRGTVEDVDR' A
#
# COMPACT_ATOMS: atom_id res chain seq x y z
N MET A 1 -21.60 -7.12 24.17
CA MET A 1 -20.83 -8.37 24.00
C MET A 1 -20.03 -8.22 22.72
N THR A 2 -18.83 -7.67 22.82
CA THR A 2 -17.94 -7.49 21.67
C THR A 2 -17.06 -8.72 21.64
N ILE A 3 -17.33 -9.62 20.70
CA ILE A 3 -16.40 -10.72 20.41
C ILE A 3 -15.25 -10.08 19.65
N VAL A 4 -14.16 -9.81 20.36
CA VAL A 4 -12.86 -9.59 19.73
C VAL A 4 -12.34 -10.99 19.40
N GLU A 5 -12.34 -11.34 18.12
CA GLU A 5 -11.60 -12.53 17.68
C GLU A 5 -10.14 -12.34 18.07
N GLU A 6 -9.60 -13.30 18.80
CA GLU A 6 -8.21 -13.29 19.23
C GLU A 6 -7.29 -13.28 18.01
N GLY A 7 -6.58 -12.16 17.77
CA GLY A 7 -5.56 -12.16 16.73
C GLY A 7 -5.05 -10.82 16.22
N VAL A 8 -5.68 -9.68 16.48
CA VAL A 8 -5.13 -8.37 16.07
C VAL A 8 -5.39 -7.31 17.15
N SER A 9 -4.33 -6.89 17.82
CA SER A 9 -4.31 -5.81 18.82
C SER A 9 -4.42 -4.43 18.15
N SER A 10 -5.56 -4.11 17.55
CA SER A 10 -5.85 -2.73 17.13
C SER A 10 -7.30 -2.36 17.34
N VAL A 11 -7.52 -1.10 17.72
CA VAL A 11 -8.85 -0.49 17.91
C VAL A 11 -9.66 -0.45 16.60
N TYR A 12 -8.99 -0.56 15.45
CA TYR A 12 -9.59 -0.51 14.12
C TYR A 12 -9.39 -1.82 13.35
N ALA A 13 -10.33 -2.12 12.44
CA ALA A 13 -10.18 -3.20 11.47
C ALA A 13 -9.07 -2.91 10.45
N ALA A 14 -8.44 -3.95 9.93
CA ALA A 14 -7.38 -3.84 8.94
C ALA A 14 -7.90 -3.15 7.65
N PRO A 15 -7.08 -2.30 6.98
CA PRO A 15 -7.50 -1.63 5.76
C PRO A 15 -8.04 -2.58 4.67
N GLY A 16 -9.08 -2.14 3.97
CA GLY A 16 -9.78 -2.94 2.95
C GLY A 16 -10.74 -4.01 3.49
N GLN A 17 -10.89 -4.12 4.83
CA GLN A 17 -11.85 -5.02 5.46
C GLN A 17 -13.14 -4.30 5.88
N ARG A 18 -14.20 -5.07 6.16
CA ARG A 18 -15.46 -4.52 6.68
C ARG A 18 -15.20 -3.81 8.02
N GLY A 19 -15.60 -2.53 8.10
CA GLY A 19 -15.40 -1.70 9.30
C GLY A 19 -14.03 -1.01 9.36
N ALA A 20 -13.21 -1.13 8.32
CA ALA A 20 -11.97 -0.39 8.20
C ALA A 20 -12.23 1.09 7.90
N LEU A 21 -11.40 1.97 8.46
CA LEU A 21 -11.45 3.41 8.18
C LEU A 21 -10.63 3.82 6.94
N ALA A 22 -9.84 2.89 6.41
CA ALA A 22 -8.93 3.13 5.29
C ALA A 22 -8.97 1.96 4.32
N ASP A 23 -8.64 2.26 3.07
CA ASP A 23 -8.45 1.28 2.01
C ASP A 23 -7.20 1.62 1.21
N TYR A 24 -6.50 0.60 0.73
CA TYR A 24 -5.28 0.76 -0.06
C TYR A 24 -5.58 0.47 -1.54
N ARG A 25 -4.94 1.22 -2.44
CA ARG A 25 -4.94 0.88 -3.87
C ARG A 25 -4.05 -0.34 -4.08
N ALA A 26 -4.39 -1.16 -5.08
CA ALA A 26 -3.56 -2.29 -5.47
C ALA A 26 -2.14 -1.87 -5.89
N ARG A 27 -2.01 -0.72 -6.56
CA ARG A 27 -0.73 -0.16 -7.03
C ARG A 27 -0.64 1.34 -6.81
N TYR A 28 0.56 1.80 -6.51
CA TYR A 28 0.93 3.22 -6.45
C TYR A 28 2.12 3.50 -7.36
N GLY A 29 1.95 4.49 -8.24
CA GLY A 29 3.05 5.09 -8.99
C GLY A 29 3.84 6.11 -8.15
N HIS A 30 4.76 6.83 -8.79
CA HIS A 30 5.46 7.96 -8.18
C HIS A 30 4.55 9.18 -8.08
N TYR A 31 4.81 10.07 -7.13
CA TYR A 31 4.09 11.34 -7.02
C TYR A 31 5.01 12.48 -7.48
N ILE A 32 4.85 12.93 -8.71
CA ILE A 32 5.74 13.89 -9.38
C ILE A 32 4.86 14.98 -10.00
N GLY A 33 5.22 16.25 -9.78
CA GLY A 33 4.47 17.38 -10.34
C GLY A 33 3.04 17.55 -9.80
N GLY A 34 2.71 16.93 -8.66
CA GLY A 34 1.36 16.98 -8.09
C GLY A 34 0.42 15.86 -8.56
N GLU A 35 0.93 14.88 -9.30
CA GLU A 35 0.13 13.77 -9.82
C GLU A 35 0.80 12.42 -9.55
N PHE A 36 -0.01 11.36 -9.50
CA PHE A 36 0.50 9.99 -9.48
C PHE A 36 0.82 9.54 -10.90
N VAL A 37 2.07 9.22 -11.17
CA VAL A 37 2.59 8.79 -12.48
C VAL A 37 3.18 7.39 -12.40
N GLU A 38 3.03 6.61 -13.46
CA GLU A 38 3.66 5.28 -13.51
C GLU A 38 5.19 5.38 -13.65
N PRO A 39 5.94 4.43 -13.06
CA PRO A 39 7.39 4.36 -13.20
C PRO A 39 7.78 4.23 -14.68
N VAL A 40 8.82 4.94 -15.13
CA VAL A 40 9.27 4.98 -16.55
C VAL A 40 9.44 3.59 -17.14
N LYS A 41 10.01 2.65 -16.37
CA LYS A 41 10.26 1.27 -16.81
C LYS A 41 9.10 0.31 -16.54
N GLY A 42 7.97 0.80 -16.03
CA GLY A 42 6.81 -0.03 -15.66
C GLY A 42 7.08 -1.04 -14.55
N GLN A 43 8.18 -0.88 -13.80
CA GLN A 43 8.59 -1.83 -12.76
C GLN A 43 7.91 -1.50 -11.44
N TYR A 44 7.44 -2.52 -10.74
CA TYR A 44 6.82 -2.42 -9.42
C TYR A 44 7.42 -3.47 -8.49
N PHE A 45 7.25 -3.28 -7.19
CA PHE A 45 7.58 -4.28 -6.19
C PHE A 45 6.55 -4.33 -5.06
N GLU A 46 6.47 -5.48 -4.41
CA GLU A 46 5.54 -5.72 -3.31
C GLU A 46 5.92 -4.92 -2.07
N ASN A 47 4.94 -4.25 -1.48
CA ASN A 47 5.04 -3.64 -0.17
C ASN A 47 4.54 -4.63 0.89
N ILE A 48 5.47 -5.22 1.63
CA ILE A 48 5.19 -6.25 2.62
C ILE A 48 4.84 -5.59 3.95
N SER A 49 3.67 -5.93 4.50
CA SER A 49 3.28 -5.45 5.82
C SER A 49 4.19 -6.06 6.90
N PRO A 50 4.79 -5.27 7.79
CA PRO A 50 5.57 -5.81 8.92
C PRO A 50 4.68 -6.50 9.96
N VAL A 51 3.36 -6.26 9.95
CA VAL A 51 2.41 -6.86 10.89
C VAL A 51 2.05 -8.28 10.48
N THR A 52 1.86 -8.53 9.18
CA THR A 52 1.36 -9.81 8.67
C THR A 52 2.38 -10.60 7.87
N GLY A 53 3.49 -9.97 7.46
CA GLY A 53 4.48 -10.55 6.56
C GLY A 53 3.96 -10.79 5.14
N LYS A 54 2.83 -10.19 4.76
CA LYS A 54 2.18 -10.39 3.45
C LYS A 54 2.15 -9.09 2.63
N PRO A 55 2.18 -9.18 1.29
CA PRO A 55 1.98 -8.02 0.43
C PRO A 55 0.57 -7.43 0.64
N PHE A 56 0.48 -6.10 0.65
CA PHE A 56 -0.80 -5.39 0.72
C PHE A 56 -1.03 -4.40 -0.43
N CYS A 57 0.04 -3.95 -1.09
CA CYS A 57 0.01 -3.22 -2.35
C CYS A 57 1.35 -3.38 -3.07
N GLU A 58 1.43 -2.85 -4.30
CA GLU A 58 2.70 -2.65 -5.00
C GLU A 58 3.01 -1.17 -5.16
N VAL A 59 4.31 -0.84 -5.16
CA VAL A 59 4.79 0.53 -5.35
C VAL A 59 5.79 0.58 -6.50
N GLY A 60 5.83 1.70 -7.23
CA GLY A 60 6.72 1.89 -8.36
C GLY A 60 8.19 1.74 -7.97
N ARG A 61 8.95 0.97 -8.76
CA ARG A 61 10.41 0.86 -8.67
C ARG A 61 11.02 1.94 -9.56
N GLY A 62 11.40 3.05 -8.94
CA GLY A 62 11.95 4.20 -9.66
C GLY A 62 13.32 3.92 -10.27
N THR A 63 13.57 4.55 -11.41
CA THR A 63 14.87 4.63 -12.05
C THR A 63 15.37 6.08 -12.11
N VAL A 64 16.58 6.30 -12.66
CA VAL A 64 17.10 7.66 -12.81
C VAL A 64 16.18 8.53 -13.68
N GLU A 65 15.55 7.93 -14.69
CA GLU A 65 14.60 8.62 -15.56
C GLU A 65 13.30 9.04 -14.85
N ASP A 66 12.93 8.39 -13.74
CA ASP A 66 11.82 8.84 -12.91
C ASP A 66 12.20 10.04 -12.04
N VAL A 67 13.46 10.13 -11.62
CA VAL A 67 13.98 11.22 -10.77
C VAL A 67 14.21 12.49 -11.58
N ASP A 68 14.64 12.37 -12.84
CA ASP A 68 14.93 13.50 -13.73
C ASP A 68 13.68 14.18 -14.34
N ARG A 69 12.49 13.80 -13.89
CA ARG A 69 11.19 14.34 -14.35
C ARG A 69 10.77 15.62 -13.65
#